data_AF-A0A382DFW0-F1
#
_entry.id   AF-A0A382DFW0-F1
#
_cell.length_a   1.000
_cell.length_b   1.000
_cell.length_c   1.000
_cell.angle_alpha   90.00
_cell.angle_beta   90.00
_cell.angle_gamma   90.00
#
_symmetry.space_group_name_H-M   'P 1'
#
loop_
_entity.id
_entity.type
_entity.pdbx_description
1 polymer ?
#
loop_
_entity_poly.entity_id
_entity_poly.type
_entity_poly.pdbx_seq_one_letter_code
_entity_poly.pdbx_strand_id
1 'polypeptide(L)'
;MEGVFPFTTDDDANVLWLEADPGVFGLLLQHAFKILKPKLKEKLWIAVDSSEFFRTTKDGTAIKLGIGSSAAVSVGITQALSQYQAIRSLPENLLTQANSIHQGLQGKRGSGIDVTCCFADQGVIECTKDSVKNHTWSILNWPNGLHLKALTTSQYGSTNRLVANYQRASNLYPKEFRSALDQFLDITQSLSNAWKSEDVDLIID
;
A
#
# COMPACT_ATOMS: atom_id res chain seq x y z
N MET A 1 4.85 13.78 12.31
CA MET A 1 5.82 14.79 11.83
C MET A 1 5.05 15.74 10.97
N GLU A 2 5.02 17.00 11.36
CA GLU A 2 4.44 18.08 10.58
C GLU A 2 5.56 18.82 9.86
N GLY A 3 5.32 19.24 8.62
CA GLY A 3 6.27 19.98 7.83
C GLY A 3 5.58 20.58 6.61
N VAL A 4 5.92 21.82 6.30
CA VAL A 4 5.47 22.51 5.09
C VAL A 4 6.68 22.57 4.17
N PHE A 5 6.54 21.99 2.97
CA PHE A 5 7.63 21.87 2.01
C PHE A 5 7.23 22.58 0.71
N PRO A 6 7.64 23.83 0.52
CA PRO A 6 7.31 24.57 -0.69
C PRO A 6 8.01 23.95 -1.91
N PHE A 7 7.28 23.84 -3.01
CA PHE A 7 7.78 23.27 -4.25
C PHE A 7 7.24 24.03 -5.47
N THR A 8 7.92 23.84 -6.60
CA THR A 8 7.43 24.16 -7.94
C THR A 8 7.55 22.94 -8.84
N THR A 9 7.03 23.02 -10.07
CA THR A 9 7.20 21.98 -11.09
C THR A 9 7.86 22.54 -12.33
N ASP A 10 8.64 21.72 -13.04
CA ASP A 10 9.08 22.01 -14.40
C ASP A 10 8.07 21.50 -15.45
N ASP A 11 8.39 21.72 -16.73
CA ASP A 11 7.55 21.32 -17.88
C ASP A 11 7.36 19.80 -18.01
N ASP A 12 8.26 19.01 -17.41
CA ASP A 12 8.20 17.54 -17.36
C ASP A 12 7.44 17.01 -16.14
N ALA A 13 6.85 17.92 -15.34
CA ALA A 13 6.19 17.65 -14.07
C ALA A 13 7.13 17.05 -13.00
N ASN A 14 8.43 17.35 -13.06
CA ASN A 14 9.32 17.05 -11.94
C ASN A 14 9.07 18.06 -10.81
N VAL A 15 9.00 17.56 -9.58
CA VAL A 15 8.87 18.41 -8.38
C VAL A 15 10.24 18.95 -8.01
N LEU A 16 10.34 20.28 -7.95
CA LEU A 16 11.53 21.03 -7.52
C LEU A 16 11.24 21.63 -6.15
N TRP A 17 11.90 21.12 -5.11
CA TRP A 17 11.80 21.67 -3.76
C TRP A 17 12.47 23.05 -3.71
N LEU A 18 11.76 24.05 -3.18
CA LEU A 18 12.26 25.43 -3.08
C LEU A 18 13.12 25.65 -1.83
N GLU A 19 13.04 24.72 -0.88
CA GLU A 19 13.82 24.70 0.36
C GLU A 19 14.51 23.34 0.53
N ALA A 20 14.64 22.83 1.76
CA ALA A 20 15.24 21.53 2.02
C ALA A 20 14.42 20.39 1.41
N ASP A 21 15.11 19.40 0.85
CA ASP A 21 14.48 18.18 0.35
C ASP A 21 13.83 17.41 1.52
N PRO A 22 12.50 17.19 1.51
CA PRO A 22 11.79 16.42 2.53
C PRO A 22 12.13 14.91 2.54
N GLY A 23 12.97 14.44 1.62
CA GLY A 23 13.41 13.05 1.53
C GLY A 23 12.25 12.11 1.22
N VAL A 24 12.07 11.07 2.04
CA VAL A 24 11.02 10.06 1.83
C VAL A 24 9.62 10.67 1.78
N PHE A 25 9.38 11.77 2.51
CA PHE A 25 8.08 12.45 2.49
C PHE A 25 7.78 13.12 1.15
N GLY A 26 8.81 13.64 0.47
CA GLY A 26 8.66 14.23 -0.87
C GLY A 26 8.72 13.24 -2.01
N LEU A 27 9.38 12.10 -1.81
CA LEU A 27 9.56 11.10 -2.85
C LEU A 27 8.23 10.58 -3.40
N LEU A 28 7.22 10.45 -2.53
CA LEU A 28 5.88 10.03 -2.95
C LEU A 28 5.24 11.06 -3.88
N LEU A 29 5.35 12.35 -3.52
CA LEU A 29 4.84 13.45 -4.34
C LEU A 29 5.56 13.51 -5.69
N GLN A 30 6.88 13.38 -5.69
CA GLN A 30 7.70 13.33 -6.90
C GLN A 30 7.23 12.22 -7.86
N HIS A 31 6.99 11.01 -7.34
CA HIS A 31 6.45 9.91 -8.15
C HIS A 31 5.04 10.19 -8.64
N ALA A 32 4.16 10.73 -7.79
CA ALA A 32 2.80 11.09 -8.17
C ALA A 32 2.78 12.11 -9.30
N PHE A 33 3.57 13.17 -9.22
CA PHE A 33 3.64 14.21 -10.24
C PHE A 33 4.21 13.68 -11.56
N LYS A 34 5.26 12.85 -11.50
CA LYS A 34 5.85 12.23 -12.69
C LYS A 34 4.88 11.30 -13.42
N ILE A 35 4.04 10.57 -12.68
CA ILE A 35 3.10 9.59 -13.23
C ILE A 35 1.80 10.26 -13.71
N LEU A 36 1.25 11.17 -12.91
CA LEU A 36 -0.04 11.80 -13.17
C LEU A 36 0.07 13.06 -14.03
N LYS A 37 1.27 13.66 -14.10
CA LYS A 37 1.58 14.91 -14.81
C LYS A 37 0.49 15.98 -14.62
N PRO A 38 0.19 16.36 -13.35
CA PRO A 38 -0.95 17.19 -13.07
C PRO A 38 -0.80 18.59 -13.67
N LYS A 39 -1.81 19.05 -14.40
CA LYS A 39 -1.84 20.44 -14.91
C LYS A 39 -2.30 21.39 -13.81
N LEU A 40 -1.35 22.09 -13.20
CA LEU A 40 -1.65 23.05 -12.14
C LEU A 40 -2.16 24.37 -12.75
N LYS A 41 -3.40 24.75 -12.48
CA LYS A 41 -4.00 26.01 -12.97
C LYS A 41 -3.75 27.17 -12.02
N GLU A 42 -3.47 26.87 -10.77
CA GLU A 42 -3.30 27.80 -9.67
C GLU A 42 -2.27 27.28 -8.68
N LYS A 43 -1.86 28.14 -7.74
CA LYS A 43 -1.06 27.72 -6.59
C LYS A 43 -1.92 26.80 -5.73
N LEU A 44 -1.35 25.66 -5.34
CA LEU A 44 -2.04 24.68 -4.52
C LEU A 44 -1.21 24.27 -3.31
N TRP A 45 -1.92 23.80 -2.28
CA TRP A 45 -1.37 23.12 -1.12
C TRP A 45 -1.81 21.65 -1.17
N ILE A 46 -0.90 20.72 -0.89
CA ILE A 46 -1.23 19.30 -0.67
C ILE A 46 -0.99 18.97 0.80
N ALA A 47 -2.06 18.61 1.51
CA ALA A 47 -2.00 18.15 2.88
C ALA A 47 -2.09 16.62 2.91
N VAL A 48 -1.15 15.97 3.60
CA VAL A 48 -1.18 14.54 3.85
C VAL A 48 -1.15 14.32 5.35
N ASP A 49 -2.27 13.92 5.92
CA ASP A 49 -2.32 13.40 7.28
C ASP A 49 -2.26 11.87 7.21
N SER A 50 -1.23 11.30 7.85
CA SER A 50 -1.08 9.84 7.99
C SER A 50 -0.89 9.44 9.45
N SER A 51 -1.19 10.32 10.40
CA SER A 51 -0.94 10.15 11.83
C SER A 51 -1.55 8.87 12.40
N GLU A 52 -2.73 8.47 11.95
CA GLU A 52 -3.42 7.23 12.37
C GLU A 52 -2.64 5.94 12.04
N PHE A 53 -1.71 6.00 11.09
CA PHE A 53 -0.83 4.86 10.77
C PHE A 53 0.38 4.73 11.69
N PHE A 54 0.49 5.60 12.69
CA PHE A 54 1.60 5.65 13.63
C PHE A 54 1.09 5.64 15.07
N ARG A 55 1.91 5.07 15.96
CA ARG A 55 1.78 5.25 17.41
C ARG A 55 2.97 6.03 17.92
N THR A 56 2.70 7.03 18.75
CA THR A 56 3.76 7.76 19.46
C THR A 56 4.15 7.01 20.73
N THR A 57 5.44 6.74 20.91
CA THR A 57 5.98 6.15 22.15
C THR A 57 6.11 7.21 23.25
N LYS A 58 6.43 6.78 24.49
CA LYS A 58 6.55 7.68 25.65
C LYS A 58 7.62 8.77 25.47
N ASP A 59 8.66 8.48 24.71
CA ASP A 59 9.76 9.39 24.34
C ASP A 59 9.43 10.28 23.13
N GLY A 60 8.20 10.22 22.60
CA GLY A 60 7.75 11.05 21.48
C GLY A 60 8.09 10.47 20.09
N THR A 61 8.70 9.28 20.02
CA THR A 61 9.05 8.64 18.75
C THR A 61 7.81 8.09 18.05
N ALA A 62 7.57 8.49 16.80
CA ALA A 62 6.48 7.94 15.99
C ALA A 62 6.86 6.58 15.40
N ILE A 63 6.03 5.57 15.64
CA ILE A 63 6.21 4.19 15.17
C ILE A 63 5.14 3.78 14.18
N LYS A 64 5.54 3.42 12.96
CA LYS A 64 4.63 2.86 11.94
C LYS A 64 4.01 1.56 12.43
N LEU A 65 2.69 1.43 12.27
CA LEU A 65 1.93 0.25 12.69
C LEU A 65 2.05 -0.93 11.71
N GLY A 66 2.53 -0.69 10.48
CA GLY A 66 2.68 -1.74 9.47
C GLY A 66 1.40 -2.09 8.71
N ILE A 67 0.34 -1.28 8.83
CA ILE A 67 -0.98 -1.53 8.24
C ILE A 67 -1.18 -0.84 6.86
N GLY A 68 -0.11 -0.71 6.07
CA GLY A 68 -0.24 -0.22 4.68
C GLY A 68 -0.20 1.30 4.47
N SER A 69 0.40 2.07 5.37
CA SER A 69 0.39 3.55 5.30
C SER A 69 0.89 4.13 3.97
N SER A 70 1.90 3.54 3.35
CA SER A 70 2.42 4.04 2.07
C SER A 70 1.47 3.74 0.91
N ALA A 71 0.73 2.62 0.96
CA ALA A 71 -0.27 2.29 -0.04
C ALA A 71 -1.47 3.23 0.07
N ALA A 72 -1.94 3.49 1.30
CA ALA A 72 -3.03 4.42 1.56
C ALA A 72 -2.72 5.83 1.03
N VAL A 73 -1.53 6.37 1.34
CA VAL A 73 -1.13 7.69 0.83
C VAL A 73 -0.99 7.70 -0.70
N SER A 74 -0.46 6.64 -1.32
CA SER A 74 -0.40 6.52 -2.79
C SER A 74 -1.79 6.51 -3.44
N VAL A 75 -2.77 5.83 -2.85
CA VAL A 75 -4.16 5.84 -3.34
C VAL A 75 -4.78 7.22 -3.15
N GLY A 76 -4.67 7.79 -1.95
CA GLY A 76 -5.25 9.10 -1.62
C GLY A 76 -4.71 10.22 -2.51
N ILE A 77 -3.38 10.28 -2.73
CA ILE A 77 -2.80 11.32 -3.61
C ILE A 77 -3.25 11.15 -5.07
N THR A 78 -3.39 9.90 -5.52
CA THR A 78 -3.85 9.59 -6.89
C THR A 78 -5.28 10.06 -7.09
N GLN A 79 -6.16 9.74 -6.15
CA GLN A 79 -7.55 10.17 -6.21
C GLN A 79 -7.67 11.70 -6.11
N ALA A 80 -6.98 12.33 -5.17
CA ALA A 80 -7.02 13.79 -4.99
C ALA A 80 -6.53 14.54 -6.24
N LEU A 81 -5.39 14.14 -6.83
CA LEU A 81 -4.86 14.80 -8.01
C LEU A 81 -5.68 14.49 -9.28
N SER A 82 -6.28 13.31 -9.39
CA SER A 82 -7.20 13.01 -10.49
C SER A 82 -8.48 13.84 -10.40
N GLN A 83 -9.04 13.98 -9.20
CA GLN A 83 -10.22 14.80 -8.95
C GLN A 83 -9.95 16.28 -9.21
N TYR A 84 -8.81 16.81 -8.72
CA TYR A 84 -8.40 18.20 -8.95
C TYR A 84 -8.33 18.55 -10.45
N GLN A 85 -7.82 17.63 -11.27
CA GLN A 85 -7.73 17.85 -12.72
C GLN A 85 -9.06 17.68 -13.46
N ALA A 86 -10.13 17.29 -12.75
CA ALA A 86 -11.42 16.89 -13.32
C ALA A 86 -11.29 15.82 -14.43
N ILE A 87 -10.24 14.99 -14.37
CA ILE A 87 -10.03 13.89 -15.31
C ILE A 87 -10.87 12.71 -14.81
N ARG A 88 -11.91 12.36 -15.56
CA ARG A 88 -12.62 11.09 -15.36
C ARG A 88 -11.77 9.95 -15.90
N SER A 89 -10.95 9.37 -15.04
CA SER A 89 -10.26 8.11 -15.30
C SER A 89 -11.13 6.94 -14.90
N LEU A 90 -11.03 5.82 -15.63
CA LEU A 90 -11.58 4.55 -15.19
C LEU A 90 -10.90 4.12 -13.87
N PRO A 91 -11.61 3.46 -12.94
CA PRO A 91 -11.03 3.02 -11.67
C PRO A 91 -9.75 2.18 -11.85
N GLU A 92 -9.70 1.31 -12.85
CA GLU A 92 -8.53 0.49 -13.20
C GLU A 92 -7.29 1.34 -13.55
N ASN A 93 -7.49 2.45 -14.26
CA ASN A 93 -6.40 3.37 -14.56
C ASN A 93 -5.88 4.06 -13.30
N LEU A 94 -6.78 4.48 -12.41
CA LEU A 94 -6.40 5.08 -11.12
C LEU A 94 -5.65 4.08 -10.24
N LEU A 95 -6.11 2.83 -10.19
CA LEU A 95 -5.41 1.78 -9.46
C LEU A 95 -4.03 1.52 -10.06
N THR A 96 -3.92 1.44 -11.39
CA THR A 96 -2.64 1.25 -12.08
C THR A 96 -1.67 2.40 -11.79
N GLN A 97 -2.16 3.64 -11.76
CA GLN A 97 -1.36 4.81 -11.41
C GLN A 97 -0.92 4.79 -9.94
N ALA A 98 -1.83 4.51 -9.00
CA ALA A 98 -1.52 4.39 -7.57
C ALA A 98 -0.48 3.28 -7.31
N ASN A 99 -0.62 2.14 -7.99
CA ASN A 99 0.34 1.04 -7.96
C ASN A 99 1.72 1.48 -8.46
N SER A 100 1.76 2.21 -9.59
CA SER A 100 3.02 2.71 -10.16
C SER A 100 3.72 3.69 -9.21
N ILE A 101 2.96 4.55 -8.53
CA ILE A 101 3.48 5.51 -7.53
C ILE A 101 4.06 4.75 -6.34
N HIS A 102 3.30 3.81 -5.77
CA HIS A 102 3.74 3.00 -4.63
C HIS A 102 4.97 2.13 -4.96
N GLN A 103 5.00 1.52 -6.14
CA GLN A 103 6.15 0.75 -6.61
C GLN A 103 7.40 1.62 -6.79
N GLY A 104 7.25 2.89 -7.19
CA GLY A 104 8.34 3.86 -7.23
C GLY A 104 9.05 3.98 -5.87
N LEU A 105 8.28 4.05 -4.79
CA LEU A 105 8.79 4.14 -3.42
C LEU A 105 9.45 2.85 -2.92
N GLN A 106 8.91 1.69 -3.30
CA GLN A 106 9.38 0.39 -2.83
C GLN A 106 10.45 -0.25 -3.74
N GLY A 107 10.94 0.45 -4.77
CA GLY A 107 11.93 -0.10 -5.70
C GLY A 107 11.38 -1.24 -6.58
N LYS A 108 10.11 -1.16 -6.99
CA LYS A 108 9.42 -2.05 -7.95
C LYS A 108 9.22 -3.52 -7.51
N ARG A 109 9.22 -3.80 -6.20
CA ARG A 109 9.11 -5.17 -5.66
C ARG A 109 7.75 -5.52 -5.04
N GLY A 110 6.83 -4.56 -4.91
CA GLY A 110 5.51 -4.77 -4.31
C GLY A 110 4.57 -5.59 -5.19
N SER A 111 3.72 -6.41 -4.57
CA SER A 111 2.67 -7.20 -5.25
C SER A 111 1.51 -6.35 -5.77
N GLY A 112 1.31 -5.15 -5.22
CA GLY A 112 0.16 -4.29 -5.46
C GLY A 112 -1.04 -4.58 -4.54
N ILE A 113 -0.99 -5.64 -3.73
CA ILE A 113 -2.10 -6.06 -2.86
C ILE A 113 -2.47 -4.96 -1.86
N ASP A 114 -1.50 -4.33 -1.19
CA ASP A 114 -1.76 -3.26 -0.23
C ASP A 114 -2.50 -2.08 -0.90
N VAL A 115 -2.09 -1.73 -2.13
CA VAL A 115 -2.71 -0.64 -2.90
C VAL A 115 -4.12 -1.04 -3.33
N THR A 116 -4.31 -2.27 -3.82
CA THR A 116 -5.64 -2.79 -4.16
C THR A 116 -6.57 -2.80 -2.95
N CYS A 117 -6.08 -3.19 -1.77
CA CYS A 117 -6.85 -3.16 -0.53
C CYS A 117 -7.29 -1.73 -0.19
N CYS A 118 -6.36 -0.77 -0.19
CA CYS A 118 -6.68 0.64 0.04
C CYS A 118 -7.61 1.22 -1.04
N PHE A 119 -7.54 0.76 -2.28
CA PHE A 119 -8.34 1.27 -3.40
C PHE A 119 -9.74 0.68 -3.44
N ALA A 120 -9.90 -0.59 -3.09
CA ALA A 120 -11.20 -1.25 -3.00
C ALA A 120 -12.09 -0.60 -1.92
N ASP A 121 -11.45 -0.08 -0.85
CA ASP A 121 -12.07 0.65 0.25
C ASP A 121 -13.24 -0.11 0.90
N GLN A 122 -13.18 -1.45 0.87
CA GLN A 122 -14.27 -2.33 1.26
C GLN A 122 -13.76 -3.60 1.93
N GLY A 123 -14.15 -3.77 3.20
CA GLY A 123 -14.16 -5.04 3.91
C GLY A 123 -12.93 -5.92 3.72
N VAL A 124 -13.18 -7.22 3.51
CA VAL A 124 -12.16 -8.22 3.23
C VAL A 124 -12.09 -8.42 1.73
N ILE A 125 -10.88 -8.47 1.17
CA ILE A 125 -10.69 -8.81 -0.24
C ILE A 125 -10.02 -10.19 -0.37
N GLU A 126 -10.54 -11.00 -1.27
CA GLU A 126 -9.87 -12.21 -1.74
C GLU A 126 -9.19 -11.90 -3.08
N CYS A 127 -7.87 -12.06 -3.12
CA CYS A 127 -7.11 -11.81 -4.33
C CYS A 127 -5.85 -12.67 -4.44
N THR A 128 -5.48 -12.94 -5.69
CA THR A 128 -4.15 -13.40 -6.10
C THR A 128 -3.40 -12.25 -6.78
N LYS A 129 -2.08 -12.41 -6.96
CA LYS A 129 -1.28 -11.45 -7.73
C LYS A 129 -1.82 -11.23 -9.15
N ASP A 130 -2.32 -12.27 -9.80
CA ASP A 130 -2.89 -12.16 -11.15
C ASP A 130 -4.24 -11.44 -11.13
N SER A 131 -5.08 -11.70 -10.13
CA SER A 131 -6.34 -10.96 -9.98
C SER A 131 -6.13 -9.47 -9.70
N VAL A 132 -5.07 -9.10 -8.96
CA VAL A 132 -4.68 -7.70 -8.74
C VAL A 132 -4.30 -7.05 -10.07
N LYS A 133 -3.48 -7.73 -10.88
CA LYS A 133 -3.05 -7.24 -12.20
C LYS A 133 -4.23 -7.10 -13.17
N ASN A 134 -5.18 -8.02 -13.11
CA ASN A 134 -6.32 -8.07 -14.03
C ASN A 134 -7.53 -7.29 -13.51
N HIS A 135 -7.47 -6.73 -12.30
CA HIS A 135 -8.58 -6.03 -11.65
C HIS A 135 -9.81 -6.90 -11.37
N THR A 136 -9.61 -8.16 -10.96
CA THR A 136 -10.68 -9.17 -10.80
C THR A 136 -10.67 -9.85 -9.43
N TRP A 137 -10.66 -9.09 -8.34
CA TRP A 137 -10.73 -9.63 -6.97
C TRP A 137 -12.16 -9.71 -6.45
N SER A 138 -12.38 -10.52 -5.41
CA SER A 138 -13.69 -10.65 -4.74
C SER A 138 -13.71 -9.83 -3.46
N ILE A 139 -14.88 -9.27 -3.13
CA ILE A 139 -15.15 -8.65 -1.82
C ILE A 139 -15.91 -9.67 -1.00
N LEU A 140 -15.43 -9.91 0.21
CA LEU A 140 -16.02 -10.83 1.17
C LEU A 140 -16.58 -10.06 2.37
N ASN A 141 -17.63 -10.60 2.97
CA ASN A 141 -18.18 -10.04 4.20
C ASN A 141 -17.23 -10.29 5.37
N TRP A 142 -17.27 -9.39 6.34
CA TRP A 142 -16.73 -9.67 7.65
C TRP A 142 -17.75 -10.53 8.42
N PRO A 143 -17.40 -11.77 8.84
CA PRO A 143 -18.36 -12.64 9.51
C PRO A 143 -18.88 -12.05 10.83
N ASN A 144 -20.17 -12.23 11.10
CA ASN A 144 -20.76 -11.79 12.35
C ASN A 144 -20.14 -12.53 13.54
N GLY A 145 -19.75 -11.81 14.58
CA GLY A 145 -19.11 -12.38 15.77
C GLY A 145 -17.60 -12.61 15.65
N LEU A 146 -17.00 -12.41 14.47
CA LEU A 146 -15.55 -12.38 14.34
C LEU A 146 -15.00 -11.04 14.86
N HIS A 147 -14.12 -11.07 15.86
CA HIS A 147 -13.51 -9.87 16.43
C HIS A 147 -12.01 -9.85 16.18
N LEU A 148 -11.52 -8.78 15.55
CA LEU A 148 -10.09 -8.58 15.32
C LEU A 148 -9.46 -7.77 16.44
N LYS A 149 -8.39 -8.29 17.04
CA LYS A 149 -7.50 -7.53 17.92
C LYS A 149 -6.10 -7.51 17.35
N ALA A 150 -5.68 -6.35 16.87
CA ALA A 150 -4.32 -6.15 16.39
C ALA A 150 -3.36 -5.91 17.57
N LEU A 151 -2.28 -6.70 17.63
CA LEU A 151 -1.17 -6.50 18.55
C LEU A 151 0.03 -6.01 17.75
N THR A 152 0.61 -4.88 18.15
CA THR A 152 1.82 -4.34 17.51
C THR A 152 3.04 -4.60 18.38
N THR A 153 4.14 -5.00 17.76
CA THR A 153 5.44 -5.06 18.43
C THR A 153 6.08 -3.68 18.42
N SER A 154 7.03 -3.42 19.32
CA SER A 154 7.85 -2.20 19.29
C SER A 154 9.04 -2.31 18.33
N GLN A 155 9.12 -3.36 17.52
CA GLN A 155 10.25 -3.65 16.66
C GLN A 155 9.90 -3.43 15.19
N TYR A 156 10.79 -2.74 14.48
CA TYR A 156 10.66 -2.55 13.04
C TYR A 156 11.19 -3.75 12.26
N GLY A 157 10.34 -4.33 11.42
CA GLY A 157 10.77 -5.21 10.34
C GLY A 157 11.32 -4.39 9.17
N SER A 158 12.59 -4.56 8.81
CA SER A 158 13.09 -4.01 7.56
C SER A 158 12.53 -4.82 6.38
N THR A 159 11.50 -4.29 5.70
CA THR A 159 10.85 -4.93 4.55
C THR A 159 11.89 -5.37 3.50
N ASN A 160 12.84 -4.50 3.17
CA ASN A 160 13.90 -4.79 2.20
C ASN A 160 14.75 -6.00 2.62
N ARG A 161 15.10 -6.09 3.92
CA ARG A 161 15.86 -7.22 4.45
C ARG A 161 15.04 -8.52 4.41
N LEU A 162 13.76 -8.46 4.78
CA LEU A 162 12.88 -9.63 4.78
C LEU A 162 12.64 -10.17 3.37
N VAL A 163 12.38 -9.29 2.39
CA VAL A 163 12.25 -9.66 0.98
C VAL A 163 13.54 -10.25 0.43
N ALA A 164 14.70 -9.67 0.76
CA ALA A 164 15.99 -10.22 0.34
C ALA A 164 16.27 -11.60 0.96
N ASN A 165 15.88 -11.82 2.23
CA ASN A 165 15.99 -13.12 2.88
C ASN A 165 15.08 -14.16 2.22
N TYR A 166 13.84 -13.78 1.88
CA TYR A 166 12.91 -14.64 1.14
C TYR A 166 13.51 -15.08 -0.21
N GLN A 167 14.02 -14.13 -1.00
CA GLN A 167 14.68 -14.43 -2.28
C GLN A 167 15.93 -15.28 -2.13
N ARG A 168 16.71 -15.07 -1.05
CA ARG A 168 17.89 -15.90 -0.77
C ARG A 168 17.47 -17.33 -0.41
N ALA A 169 16.46 -17.49 0.42
CA ALA A 169 15.96 -18.79 0.84
C ALA A 169 15.39 -19.59 -0.35
N SER A 170 14.63 -18.95 -1.25
CA SER A 170 14.10 -19.61 -2.45
C SER A 170 15.19 -20.18 -3.35
N ASN A 171 16.36 -19.54 -3.38
CA ASN A 171 17.48 -19.97 -4.21
C ASN A 171 18.36 -21.02 -3.53
N LEU A 172 18.60 -20.88 -2.21
CA LEU A 172 19.48 -21.79 -1.46
C LEU A 172 18.79 -23.11 -1.07
N TYR A 173 17.47 -23.08 -0.83
CA TYR A 173 16.71 -24.22 -0.31
C TYR A 173 15.44 -24.47 -1.14
N PRO A 174 15.55 -24.71 -2.46
CA PRO A 174 14.41 -24.71 -3.37
C PRO A 174 13.36 -25.80 -3.07
N LYS A 175 13.77 -26.95 -2.51
CA LYS A 175 12.84 -28.05 -2.19
C LYS A 175 12.03 -27.73 -0.94
N GLU A 176 12.70 -27.32 0.13
CA GLU A 176 12.11 -26.94 1.40
C GLU A 176 11.22 -25.71 1.21
N PHE A 177 11.70 -24.73 0.43
CA PHE A 177 10.96 -23.54 0.10
C PHE A 177 9.67 -23.87 -0.69
N ARG A 178 9.76 -24.76 -1.68
CA ARG A 178 8.58 -25.23 -2.42
C ARG A 178 7.59 -25.92 -1.49
N SER A 179 8.05 -26.82 -0.62
CA SER A 179 7.17 -27.52 0.33
C SER A 179 6.47 -26.55 1.28
N ALA A 180 7.19 -25.55 1.79
CA ALA A 180 6.60 -24.50 2.64
C ALA A 180 5.60 -23.63 1.87
N LEU A 181 5.89 -23.31 0.60
CA LEU A 181 4.98 -22.54 -0.24
C LEU A 181 3.71 -23.32 -0.58
N ASP A 182 3.83 -24.61 -0.89
CA ASP A 182 2.68 -25.49 -1.16
C ASP A 182 1.77 -25.55 0.08
N GLN A 183 2.34 -25.76 1.27
CA GLN A 183 1.59 -25.72 2.54
C GLN A 183 0.92 -24.38 2.80
N PHE A 184 1.62 -23.26 2.52
CA PHE A 184 1.06 -21.92 2.66
C PHE A 184 -0.14 -21.73 1.72
N LEU A 185 -0.06 -22.19 0.47
CA LEU A 185 -1.15 -22.12 -0.50
C LEU A 185 -2.36 -22.93 -0.04
N ASP A 186 -2.14 -24.16 0.45
CA ASP A 186 -3.22 -24.99 1.01
C ASP A 186 -3.93 -24.30 2.18
N ILE A 187 -3.18 -23.69 3.10
CA ILE A 187 -3.75 -22.91 4.22
C ILE A 187 -4.57 -21.73 3.70
N THR A 188 -4.05 -20.96 2.74
CA THR A 188 -4.78 -19.81 2.19
C THR A 188 -6.04 -20.22 1.44
N GLN A 189 -6.05 -21.41 0.82
CA GLN A 189 -7.22 -21.95 0.14
C GLN A 189 -8.29 -22.43 1.14
N SER A 190 -7.89 -23.07 2.24
CA SER A 190 -8.79 -23.42 3.34
C SER A 190 -9.39 -22.17 3.98
N LEU A 191 -8.56 -21.15 4.26
CA LEU A 191 -9.03 -19.88 4.81
C LEU A 191 -10.01 -19.16 3.87
N SER A 192 -9.74 -19.17 2.56
CA SER A 192 -10.66 -18.65 1.54
C SER A 192 -12.03 -19.33 1.60
N ASN A 193 -12.05 -20.67 1.71
CA ASN A 193 -13.30 -21.43 1.80
C ASN A 193 -14.05 -21.13 3.10
N ALA A 194 -13.36 -21.07 4.24
CA ALA A 194 -13.92 -20.73 5.54
C ALA A 194 -14.53 -19.32 5.56
N TRP A 195 -13.84 -18.36 4.95
CA TRP A 195 -14.34 -16.99 4.85
C TRP A 195 -15.59 -16.89 3.98
N LYS A 196 -15.65 -17.66 2.87
CA LYS A 196 -16.82 -17.74 1.99
C LYS A 196 -18.03 -18.41 2.64
N SER A 197 -17.82 -19.33 3.58
CA SER A 197 -18.89 -19.91 4.39
C SER A 197 -19.30 -19.03 5.58
N GLU A 198 -18.57 -17.94 5.84
CA GLU A 198 -18.74 -17.07 7.01
C GLU A 198 -18.70 -17.85 8.35
N ASP A 199 -17.99 -18.99 8.38
CA ASP A 199 -17.89 -19.86 9.55
C ASP A 199 -16.72 -19.39 10.41
N VAL A 200 -17.03 -18.78 11.56
CA VAL A 200 -16.04 -18.19 12.48
C VAL A 200 -15.11 -19.26 13.06
N ASP A 201 -15.62 -20.47 13.32
CA ASP A 201 -14.81 -21.53 13.91
C ASP A 201 -13.77 -22.01 12.89
N LEU A 202 -14.15 -22.18 11.63
CA LEU A 202 -13.23 -22.56 10.55
C LEU A 202 -12.21 -21.46 10.19
N ILE A 203 -12.49 -20.19 10.48
CA ILE A 203 -11.55 -19.08 10.24
C ILE A 203 -10.47 -19.01 11.32
N ILE A 204 -10.79 -19.46 12.54
CA ILE A 204 -9.90 -19.36 13.71
C ILE A 204 -9.07 -20.64 13.94
N ASP A 205 -9.51 -21.79 13.42
CA ASP A 205 -8.81 -23.09 13.48
C ASP A 205 -7.48 -23.09 12.70
#